data_AF-X1D553-F1
#
_entry.id   AF-X1D553-F1
#
_cell.length_a   1.000
_cell.length_b   1.000
_cell.length_c   1.000
_cell.angle_alpha   90.00
_cell.angle_beta   90.00
_cell.angle_gamma   90.00
#
_symmetry.space_group_name_H-M   'P 1'
#
loop_
_entity.id
_entity.type
_entity.pdbx_description
1 polymer ?
#
loop_
_entity_poly.entity_id
_entity_poly.type
_entity_poly.pdbx_seq_one_letter_code
_entity_poly.pdbx_strand_id
1 'polypeptide(L)'
;ADGGPMPSHTYDAAGIYDVCLTVNDGVVDSTEVCTEAVIYDPSDGFVTGSGWIYSEAGSYLPDETIEGKATFRFVSKYKKGASIPTGKTDFRFQAGDLDFNSLSYDWLVVTGSGVAKFKGEGSINGEGVYKFQIWAEDDDPDTFRVKIWDEDEAGLETVVYDNR
;
A
#
# COMPACT_ATOMS: atom_id res chain seq x y z
N ALA A 1 4.66 -15.56 30.50
CA ALA A 1 4.15 -16.33 29.35
C ALA A 1 5.27 -17.28 28.96
N ASP A 2 5.01 -18.58 29.00
CA ASP A 2 5.98 -19.58 28.54
C ASP A 2 6.03 -19.53 27.01
N GLY A 3 7.22 -19.52 26.44
CA GLY A 3 7.42 -19.35 25.00
C GLY A 3 6.87 -20.54 24.23
N GLY A 4 5.61 -20.45 23.79
CA GLY A 4 4.98 -21.46 22.96
C GLY A 4 5.74 -21.72 21.65
N PRO A 5 5.34 -22.74 20.87
CA PRO A 5 5.97 -23.03 19.59
C PRO A 5 5.94 -21.81 18.66
N MET A 6 7.07 -21.54 18.00
CA MET A 6 7.23 -20.48 16.99
C MET A 6 7.27 -21.13 15.60
N PRO A 7 6.11 -21.37 14.96
CA PRO A 7 6.09 -21.90 13.60
C PRO A 7 6.76 -20.91 12.64
N SER A 8 7.48 -21.44 11.65
CA SER A 8 8.08 -20.66 10.57
C SER A 8 7.72 -21.25 9.21
N HIS A 9 7.61 -20.38 8.21
CA HIS A 9 7.37 -20.74 6.82
C HIS A 9 8.22 -19.85 5.90
N THR A 10 8.71 -20.43 4.81
CA THR A 10 9.48 -19.70 3.79
C THR A 10 8.64 -19.62 2.53
N TYR A 11 8.45 -18.40 2.03
CA TYR A 11 7.77 -18.14 0.76
C TYR A 11 8.82 -17.96 -0.34
N ASP A 12 8.70 -18.74 -1.40
CA ASP A 12 9.64 -18.70 -2.53
C ASP A 12 9.29 -17.63 -3.59
N ALA A 13 8.10 -17.02 -3.50
CA ALA A 13 7.62 -16.02 -4.45
C ALA A 13 7.33 -14.68 -3.75
N ALA A 14 7.64 -13.58 -4.43
CA ALA A 14 7.22 -12.25 -4.01
C ALA A 14 5.68 -12.13 -4.11
N GLY A 15 5.08 -11.52 -3.11
CA GLY A 15 3.64 -11.42 -2.98
C GLY A 15 3.23 -10.83 -1.63
N ILE A 16 1.95 -10.51 -1.53
CA ILE A 16 1.30 -10.18 -0.28
C ILE A 16 0.43 -11.38 0.10
N TYR A 17 0.68 -11.95 1.27
CA TYR A 17 0.04 -13.17 1.74
C TYR A 17 -0.77 -12.88 2.99
N ASP A 18 -2.01 -13.37 3.04
CA ASP A 18 -2.76 -13.42 4.28
C ASP A 18 -2.35 -14.67 5.06
N VAL A 19 -1.77 -14.46 6.24
CA VAL A 19 -1.20 -15.52 7.08
C VAL A 19 -2.05 -15.69 8.31
N CYS A 20 -2.78 -16.79 8.35
CA CYS A 20 -3.69 -17.13 9.43
C CYS A 20 -3.11 -18.20 10.35
N LEU A 21 -3.28 -18.01 11.66
CA LEU A 21 -2.91 -18.96 12.70
C LEU A 21 -4.13 -19.40 13.48
N THR A 22 -4.27 -20.71 13.59
CA THR A 22 -5.19 -21.39 14.51
C THR A 22 -4.36 -22.29 15.42
N VAL A 23 -4.65 -22.28 16.72
CA VAL A 23 -4.02 -23.17 17.69
C VAL A 23 -5.04 -24.19 18.20
N ASN A 24 -4.60 -25.43 18.39
CA ASN A 24 -5.44 -26.55 18.82
C ASN A 24 -4.83 -27.19 20.08
N ASP A 25 -5.66 -27.50 21.08
CA ASP A 25 -5.24 -28.14 22.33
C ASP A 25 -5.48 -29.67 22.35
N GLY A 26 -5.83 -30.26 21.20
CA GLY A 26 -6.27 -31.64 21.03
C GLY A 26 -7.78 -31.85 21.13
N VAL A 27 -8.54 -30.80 21.50
CA VAL A 27 -9.99 -30.86 21.68
C VAL A 27 -10.69 -29.78 20.87
N VAL A 28 -10.21 -28.54 20.93
CA VAL A 28 -10.85 -27.38 20.29
C VAL A 28 -9.82 -26.49 19.61
N ASP A 29 -10.24 -25.93 18.47
CA ASP A 29 -9.50 -24.89 17.75
C ASP A 29 -9.78 -23.51 18.36
N SER A 30 -8.76 -22.66 18.40
CA SER A 30 -8.96 -21.23 18.67
C SER A 30 -9.73 -20.56 17.54
N THR A 31 -10.21 -19.34 17.80
CA THR A 31 -10.53 -18.43 16.70
C THR A 31 -9.29 -18.23 15.83
N GLU A 32 -9.48 -18.21 14.52
CA GLU A 32 -8.44 -17.89 13.56
C GLU A 32 -8.02 -16.42 13.74
N VAL A 33 -6.71 -16.18 13.69
CA VAL A 33 -6.14 -14.83 13.70
C VAL A 33 -5.23 -14.70 12.48
N CYS A 34 -5.50 -13.71 11.63
CA CYS A 34 -4.75 -13.47 10.40
C CYS A 34 -3.93 -12.18 10.45
N THR A 35 -2.82 -12.15 9.72
CA THR A 35 -1.99 -10.97 9.50
C THR A 35 -1.46 -10.97 8.07
N GLU A 36 -1.25 -9.78 7.50
CA GLU A 36 -0.63 -9.65 6.20
C GLU A 36 0.90 -9.83 6.31
N ALA A 37 1.47 -10.65 5.43
CA ALA A 37 2.91 -10.81 5.25
C ALA A 37 3.32 -10.35 3.84
N VAL A 38 4.25 -9.39 3.78
CA VAL A 38 4.75 -8.84 2.52
C VAL A 38 6.10 -9.47 2.19
N ILE A 39 6.15 -10.25 1.12
CA ILE A 39 7.37 -10.86 0.58
C ILE A 39 7.74 -10.12 -0.70
N TYR A 40 8.92 -9.54 -0.74
CA TYR A 40 9.42 -8.79 -1.89
C TYR A 40 10.80 -9.29 -2.31
N ASP A 41 11.09 -9.22 -3.61
CA ASP A 41 12.44 -9.45 -4.13
C ASP A 41 13.05 -8.10 -4.53
N PRO A 42 14.09 -7.61 -3.80
CA PRO A 42 14.77 -6.37 -4.15
C PRO A 42 15.50 -6.38 -5.50
N SER A 43 15.62 -7.53 -6.15
CA SER A 43 16.12 -7.67 -7.51
C SER A 43 15.02 -7.60 -8.58
N ASP A 44 13.75 -7.80 -8.19
CA ASP A 44 12.58 -7.74 -9.07
C ASP A 44 12.11 -6.29 -9.28
N GLY A 45 12.85 -5.63 -10.17
CA GLY A 45 12.30 -4.58 -11.03
C GLY A 45 12.00 -3.24 -10.38
N PHE A 46 11.26 -2.44 -11.14
CA PHE A 46 10.79 -1.12 -10.78
C PHE A 46 9.39 -0.96 -11.36
N VAL A 47 8.58 -0.12 -10.73
CA VAL A 47 7.29 0.29 -11.28
C VAL A 47 7.34 1.76 -11.62
N THR A 48 6.77 2.13 -12.75
CA THR A 48 6.53 3.51 -13.14
C THR A 48 5.12 3.62 -13.69
N GLY A 49 4.45 4.71 -13.36
CA GLY A 49 3.10 4.98 -13.85
C GLY A 49 2.82 6.47 -13.86
N SER A 50 2.00 6.91 -14.78
CA SER A 50 1.51 8.28 -14.79
C SER A 50 0.20 8.36 -15.55
N GLY A 51 -0.71 9.19 -15.09
CA GLY A 51 -2.01 9.31 -15.73
C GLY A 51 -2.96 10.15 -14.92
N TRP A 52 -4.23 9.89 -15.12
CA TRP A 52 -5.30 10.48 -14.36
C TRP A 52 -6.41 9.47 -14.14
N ILE A 53 -7.14 9.64 -13.05
CA ILE A 53 -8.38 8.93 -12.75
C ILE A 53 -9.49 9.96 -12.57
N TYR A 54 -10.73 9.53 -12.75
CA TYR A 54 -11.86 10.26 -12.20
C TYR A 54 -12.02 9.81 -10.74
N SER A 55 -11.89 10.75 -9.81
CA SER A 55 -12.16 10.55 -8.39
C SER A 55 -13.66 10.71 -8.18
N GLU A 56 -14.35 9.61 -7.86
CA GLU A 56 -15.79 9.61 -7.60
C GLU A 56 -16.08 10.20 -6.21
N ALA A 57 -17.29 10.73 -6.03
CA ALA A 57 -17.78 11.14 -4.72
C ALA A 57 -17.61 10.02 -3.67
N GLY A 58 -17.19 10.40 -2.47
CA GLY A 58 -16.83 9.47 -1.39
C GLY A 58 -15.40 8.93 -1.44
N SER A 59 -14.60 9.24 -2.47
CA SER A 59 -13.17 8.88 -2.50
C SER A 59 -12.33 9.78 -1.57
N TYR A 60 -12.72 11.04 -1.41
CA TYR A 60 -12.08 12.00 -0.51
C TYR A 60 -12.94 12.17 0.75
N LEU A 61 -12.47 11.66 1.88
CA LEU A 61 -13.28 11.61 3.11
C LEU A 61 -13.47 12.95 3.83
N PRO A 62 -12.56 13.95 3.73
CA PRO A 62 -12.82 15.25 4.33
C PRO A 62 -14.04 15.99 3.74
N ASP A 63 -14.41 15.69 2.49
CA ASP A 63 -15.68 16.11 1.87
C ASP A 63 -16.12 15.06 0.86
N GLU A 64 -17.02 14.18 1.25
CA GLU A 64 -17.47 13.06 0.41
C GLU A 64 -18.31 13.49 -0.80
N THR A 65 -18.69 14.77 -0.92
CA THR A 65 -19.51 15.25 -2.04
C THR A 65 -18.69 15.67 -3.26
N ILE A 66 -17.38 15.87 -3.09
CA ILE A 66 -16.53 16.32 -4.17
C ILE A 66 -16.04 15.16 -5.01
N GLU A 67 -16.01 15.41 -6.31
CA GLU A 67 -15.55 14.49 -7.33
C GLU A 67 -14.76 15.27 -8.37
N GLY A 68 -14.05 14.54 -9.23
CA GLY A 68 -13.40 15.13 -10.38
C GLY A 68 -12.06 14.51 -10.71
N LYS A 69 -11.35 15.13 -11.64
CA LYS A 69 -10.09 14.60 -12.13
C LYS A 69 -8.99 14.65 -11.06
N ALA A 70 -8.37 13.49 -10.80
CA ALA A 70 -7.11 13.40 -10.07
C ALA A 70 -5.99 12.93 -11.00
N THR A 71 -4.78 13.45 -10.82
CA THR A 71 -3.60 13.08 -11.60
C THR A 71 -2.57 12.39 -10.73
N PHE A 72 -1.88 11.40 -11.28
CA PHE A 72 -0.83 10.69 -10.57
C PHE A 72 0.43 10.55 -11.42
N ARG A 73 1.56 10.45 -10.74
CA ARG A 73 2.84 10.01 -11.30
C ARG A 73 3.59 9.30 -10.21
N PHE A 74 4.17 8.15 -10.52
CA PHE A 74 5.05 7.48 -9.60
C PHE A 74 6.19 6.76 -10.31
N VAL A 75 7.29 6.63 -9.59
CA VAL A 75 8.34 5.65 -9.82
C VAL A 75 8.74 5.08 -8.47
N SER A 76 8.85 3.76 -8.36
CA SER A 76 9.39 3.08 -7.17
C SER A 76 10.32 1.97 -7.61
N LYS A 77 11.50 1.87 -6.98
CA LYS A 77 12.50 0.86 -7.30
C LYS A 77 13.44 0.56 -6.15
N TYR A 78 13.89 -0.69 -6.06
CA TYR A 78 15.07 -1.03 -5.28
C TYR A 78 16.34 -0.62 -6.05
N LYS A 79 17.20 0.16 -5.41
CA LYS A 79 18.56 0.38 -5.94
C LYS A 79 19.39 -0.87 -5.66
N LYS A 80 20.42 -1.12 -6.47
CA LYS A 80 21.31 -2.27 -6.29
C LYS A 80 21.83 -2.36 -4.85
N GLY A 81 21.52 -3.47 -4.18
CA GLY A 81 21.93 -3.74 -2.80
C GLY A 81 21.10 -3.03 -1.72
N ALA A 82 20.02 -2.33 -2.08
CA ALA A 82 19.08 -1.74 -1.13
C ALA A 82 17.99 -2.74 -0.75
N SER A 83 17.59 -2.72 0.51
CA SER A 83 16.44 -3.49 1.04
C SER A 83 15.17 -2.65 1.17
N ILE A 84 15.26 -1.34 0.91
CA ILE A 84 14.18 -0.36 0.95
C ILE A 84 14.14 0.33 -0.43
N PRO A 85 12.95 0.48 -1.05
CA PRO A 85 12.87 1.12 -2.35
C PRO A 85 13.04 2.64 -2.24
N THR A 86 13.31 3.25 -3.38
CA THR A 86 13.40 4.71 -3.52
C THR A 86 12.64 5.13 -4.76
N GLY A 87 12.11 6.36 -4.76
CA GLY A 87 11.19 6.76 -5.79
C GLY A 87 10.73 8.19 -5.67
N LYS A 88 9.72 8.52 -6.46
CA LYS A 88 8.88 9.69 -6.28
C LYS A 88 7.44 9.31 -6.61
N THR A 89 6.52 9.61 -5.71
CA THR A 89 5.07 9.49 -5.91
C THR A 89 4.45 10.86 -5.74
N ASP A 90 3.70 11.27 -6.74
CA ASP A 90 2.90 12.48 -6.78
C ASP A 90 1.45 12.06 -7.04
N PHE A 91 0.52 12.51 -6.19
CA PHE A 91 -0.92 12.37 -6.44
C PHE A 91 -1.61 13.70 -6.17
N ARG A 92 -2.39 14.19 -7.13
CA ARG A 92 -3.07 15.47 -7.01
C ARG A 92 -4.53 15.37 -7.36
N PHE A 93 -5.37 15.70 -6.39
CA PHE A 93 -6.81 15.86 -6.56
C PHE A 93 -7.18 17.32 -6.30
N GLN A 94 -7.28 18.11 -7.38
CA GLN A 94 -7.41 19.56 -7.30
C GLN A 94 -8.75 20.00 -6.70
N ALA A 95 -9.83 19.25 -6.94
CA ALA A 95 -11.16 19.60 -6.43
C ALA A 95 -11.23 19.58 -4.90
N GLY A 96 -10.42 18.73 -4.25
CA GLY A 96 -10.28 18.64 -2.79
C GLY A 96 -9.04 19.28 -2.21
N ASP A 97 -8.33 20.12 -2.97
CA ASP A 97 -7.05 20.74 -2.57
C ASP A 97 -6.08 19.73 -1.94
N LEU A 98 -5.98 18.53 -2.51
CA LEU A 98 -5.09 17.47 -2.03
C LEU A 98 -3.92 17.33 -2.99
N ASP A 99 -2.73 17.77 -2.57
CA ASP A 99 -1.44 17.55 -3.25
C ASP A 99 -0.55 16.65 -2.38
N PHE A 100 -0.53 15.35 -2.69
CA PHE A 100 0.25 14.35 -1.97
C PHE A 100 1.61 14.11 -2.62
N ASN A 101 2.67 14.12 -1.80
CA ASN A 101 4.04 13.85 -2.22
C ASN A 101 4.68 12.80 -1.30
N SER A 102 5.26 11.73 -1.87
CA SER A 102 6.02 10.74 -1.08
C SER A 102 7.26 11.36 -0.43
N LEU A 103 7.53 10.94 0.80
CA LEU A 103 8.74 11.23 1.57
C LEU A 103 9.65 10.01 1.69
N SER A 104 9.07 8.83 1.88
CA SER A 104 9.78 7.56 2.10
C SER A 104 8.98 6.40 1.51
N TYR A 105 9.62 5.23 1.42
CA TYR A 105 8.98 3.99 1.00
C TYR A 105 9.33 2.89 2.00
N ASP A 106 8.39 2.00 2.23
CA ASP A 106 8.56 0.84 3.11
C ASP A 106 8.96 -0.37 2.27
N TRP A 107 8.18 -0.66 1.24
CA TRP A 107 8.37 -1.83 0.37
C TRP A 107 7.72 -1.62 -1.00
N LEU A 108 8.14 -2.46 -1.95
CA LEU A 108 7.60 -2.61 -3.29
C LEU A 108 7.52 -4.10 -3.57
N VAL A 109 6.34 -4.59 -3.95
CA VAL A 109 6.13 -5.93 -4.47
C VAL A 109 5.77 -5.78 -5.94
N VAL A 110 6.55 -6.42 -6.82
CA VAL A 110 6.20 -6.60 -8.23
C VAL A 110 5.98 -8.09 -8.42
N THR A 111 4.81 -8.48 -8.91
CA THR A 111 4.54 -9.87 -9.29
C THR A 111 4.72 -10.03 -10.79
N GLY A 112 5.10 -11.23 -11.24
CA GLY A 112 5.28 -11.53 -12.67
C GLY A 112 4.01 -11.43 -13.53
N SER A 113 2.86 -11.10 -12.93
CA SER A 113 1.56 -10.93 -13.59
C SER A 113 1.22 -9.48 -13.94
N GLY A 114 2.18 -8.55 -13.90
CA GLY A 114 1.93 -7.13 -14.19
C GLY A 114 1.33 -6.34 -13.03
N VAL A 115 1.32 -6.91 -11.82
CA VAL A 115 0.82 -6.24 -10.62
C VAL A 115 1.98 -5.68 -9.81
N ALA A 116 1.90 -4.40 -9.48
CA ALA A 116 2.81 -3.73 -8.57
C ALA A 116 2.03 -3.12 -7.40
N LYS A 117 2.48 -3.43 -6.18
CA LYS A 117 1.98 -2.80 -4.95
C LYS A 117 3.14 -2.18 -4.22
N PHE A 118 2.98 -0.97 -3.70
CA PHE A 118 4.02 -0.36 -2.87
C PHE A 118 3.42 0.56 -1.83
N LYS A 119 4.12 0.67 -0.70
CA LYS A 119 3.71 1.42 0.48
C LYS A 119 4.83 2.35 0.93
N GLY A 120 4.46 3.42 1.60
CA GLY A 120 5.40 4.32 2.24
C GLY A 120 4.70 5.44 2.98
N GLU A 121 5.42 6.54 3.14
CA GLU A 121 4.91 7.74 3.79
C GLU A 121 5.07 8.95 2.86
N GLY A 122 4.21 9.93 3.05
CA GLY A 122 4.26 11.21 2.35
C GLY A 122 3.61 12.32 3.13
N SER A 123 3.51 13.49 2.51
CA SER A 123 2.82 14.65 3.06
C SER A 123 1.69 15.08 2.14
N ILE A 124 0.67 15.70 2.72
CA ILE A 124 -0.41 16.37 1.99
C ILE A 124 -0.15 17.86 2.09
N ASN A 125 -0.06 18.56 0.96
CA ASN A 125 0.21 19.99 0.85
C ASN A 125 1.49 20.43 1.58
N GLY A 126 2.47 19.52 1.69
CA GLY A 126 3.73 19.77 2.40
C GLY A 126 3.64 19.66 3.93
N GLU A 127 2.49 19.25 4.46
CA GLU A 127 2.23 19.12 5.89
C GLU A 127 1.89 17.68 6.28
N GLY A 128 2.12 17.36 7.56
CA GLY A 128 1.85 16.05 8.13
C GLY A 128 2.71 14.92 7.58
N VAL A 129 2.50 13.73 8.15
CA VAL A 129 3.05 12.47 7.65
C VAL A 129 1.88 11.51 7.53
N TYR A 130 1.60 11.08 6.31
CA TYR A 130 0.51 10.18 5.97
C TYR A 130 1.09 8.91 5.38
N LYS A 131 0.50 7.78 5.73
CA LYS A 131 0.76 6.53 5.04
C LYS A 131 0.10 6.57 3.67
N PHE A 132 0.71 5.91 2.69
CA PHE A 132 0.08 5.66 1.41
C PHE A 132 0.37 4.24 0.93
N GLN A 133 -0.55 3.72 0.12
CA GLN A 133 -0.35 2.49 -0.62
C GLN A 133 -0.93 2.65 -2.02
N ILE A 134 -0.19 2.15 -3.00
CA ILE A 134 -0.60 2.13 -4.41
C ILE A 134 -0.69 0.68 -4.88
N TRP A 135 -1.73 0.41 -5.67
CA TRP A 135 -1.90 -0.79 -6.46
C TRP A 135 -1.96 -0.36 -7.92
N ALA A 136 -1.08 -0.92 -8.73
CA ALA A 136 -1.06 -0.70 -10.18
C ALA A 136 -1.06 -2.07 -10.85
N GLU A 137 -2.00 -2.29 -11.77
CA GLU A 137 -2.11 -3.55 -12.50
C GLU A 137 -2.14 -3.24 -14.00
N ASP A 138 -1.22 -3.85 -14.73
CA ASP A 138 -1.17 -3.87 -16.20
C ASP A 138 -2.24 -4.87 -16.68
N ASP A 139 -3.38 -4.35 -17.14
CA ASP A 139 -4.58 -5.10 -17.55
C ASP A 139 -5.27 -4.42 -18.75
N ASP A 140 -6.39 -4.94 -19.24
CA ASP A 140 -7.20 -4.34 -20.31
C ASP A 140 -8.61 -3.95 -19.80
N PRO A 141 -8.79 -2.75 -19.21
CA PRO A 141 -7.84 -1.64 -19.06
C PRO A 141 -6.99 -1.70 -17.78
N ASP A 142 -5.83 -1.01 -17.80
CA ASP A 142 -4.99 -0.78 -16.63
C ASP A 142 -5.78 -0.27 -15.43
N THR A 143 -5.44 -0.76 -14.24
CA THR A 143 -6.05 -0.30 -12.99
C THR A 143 -5.05 0.45 -12.11
N PHE A 144 -5.53 1.49 -11.43
CA PHE A 144 -4.77 2.27 -10.48
C PHE A 144 -5.62 2.57 -9.26
N ARG A 145 -5.14 2.15 -8.09
CA ARG A 145 -5.69 2.53 -6.80
C ARG A 145 -4.62 3.21 -5.95
N VAL A 146 -5.01 4.26 -5.24
CA VAL A 146 -4.23 4.90 -4.19
C VAL A 146 -5.10 5.07 -2.95
N LYS A 147 -4.57 4.61 -1.81
CA LYS A 147 -5.11 4.88 -0.48
C LYS A 147 -4.12 5.75 0.28
N ILE A 148 -4.60 6.82 0.92
CA ILE A 148 -3.83 7.74 1.77
C ILE A 148 -4.55 7.84 3.11
N TRP A 149 -3.83 7.66 4.22
CA TRP A 149 -4.40 7.71 5.56
C TRP A 149 -3.42 8.25 6.59
N ASP A 150 -3.97 8.81 7.66
CA ASP A 150 -3.24 9.08 8.89
C ASP A 150 -3.28 7.84 9.78
N GLU A 151 -2.21 7.58 10.53
CA GLU A 151 -2.09 6.43 11.42
C GLU A 151 -1.58 6.94 12.77
N ASP A 152 -2.39 6.79 13.83
CA ASP A 152 -2.02 7.28 15.16
C ASP A 152 -1.01 6.35 15.87
N GLU A 153 -0.55 6.74 17.06
CA GLU A 153 0.40 5.94 17.84
C GLU A 153 -0.12 4.55 18.24
N ALA A 154 -1.44 4.34 18.23
CA ALA A 154 -2.08 3.06 18.50
C ALA A 154 -2.28 2.22 17.22
N GLY A 155 -1.88 2.74 16.05
CA GLY A 155 -2.06 2.10 14.75
C GLY A 155 -3.48 2.22 14.21
N LEU A 156 -4.30 3.15 14.74
CA LEU A 156 -5.64 3.39 14.21
C LEU A 156 -5.54 4.18 12.90
N GLU A 157 -6.04 3.58 11.82
CA GLU A 157 -6.07 4.22 10.50
C GLU A 157 -7.27 5.17 10.36
N THR A 158 -7.00 6.42 9.99
CA THR A 158 -7.99 7.40 9.54
C THR A 158 -7.77 7.72 8.07
N VAL A 159 -8.62 7.16 7.19
CA VAL A 159 -8.49 7.35 5.74
C VAL A 159 -8.76 8.81 5.37
N VAL A 160 -7.93 9.35 4.47
CA VAL A 160 -8.11 10.68 3.88
C VAL A 160 -8.61 10.54 2.44
N TYR A 161 -8.03 9.60 1.69
CA TYR A 161 -8.39 9.36 0.30
C TYR A 161 -8.29 7.87 -0.05
N ASP A 162 -9.28 7.32 -0.76
CA ASP A 162 -9.24 5.98 -1.35
C ASP A 162 -10.16 5.91 -2.57
N ASN A 163 -9.60 5.70 -3.76
CA ASN A 163 -10.40 5.60 -4.99
C ASN A 163 -10.95 4.20 -5.31
N ARG A 164 -10.75 3.24 -4.39
CA ARG A 164 -11.31 1.87 -4.40
C ARG A 164 -10.95 0.98 -5.57
#